data_AF-A0A966YJR6-F1
#
_entry.id   AF-A0A966YJR6-F1
#
_cell.length_a   1.000
_cell.length_b   1.000
_cell.length_c   1.000
_cell.angle_alpha   90.00
_cell.angle_beta   90.00
_cell.angle_gamma   90.00
#
_symmetry.space_group_name_H-M   'P 1'
#
loop_
_entity.id
_entity.type
_entity.pdbx_description
1 polymer ?
#
loop_
_entity_poly.entity_id
_entity_poly.type
_entity_poly.pdbx_seq_one_letter_code
_entity_poly.pdbx_strand_id
1 'polypeptide(L)' 'MSVPILIPHASGTNRDLEAAQAIELAGGTPTIAHVNELRSGSVRIADHAAIL' A
#
# COMPACT_ATOMS: atom_id res chain seq x y z
N MET A 1 -5.82 15.34 8.14
CA MET A 1 -4.69 14.39 8.23
C MET A 1 -5.12 13.16 7.47
N SER A 2 -4.39 12.74 6.42
CA SER A 2 -4.66 11.45 5.78
C SER A 2 -3.67 10.42 6.31
N VAL A 3 -4.14 9.18 6.45
CA VAL A 3 -3.38 8.07 7.07
C VAL A 3 -2.74 7.27 5.92
N PRO A 4 -1.39 7.25 5.77
CA PRO A 4 -0.74 6.50 4.70
C PRO A 4 -0.82 4.99 4.97
N ILE A 5 -1.35 4.23 4.02
CA ILE A 5 -1.54 2.78 4.11
C ILE A 5 -0.77 2.12 2.97
N LEU A 6 0.11 1.18 3.29
CA LEU A 6 0.84 0.40 2.30
C LEU A 6 0.01 -0.83 1.89
N ILE A 7 -0.10 -1.08 0.58
CA ILE A 7 -0.64 -2.30 0.00
C ILE A 7 0.52 -3.02 -0.72
N PRO A 8 1.11 -4.06 -0.11
CA PRO A 8 2.18 -4.83 -0.75
C PRO A 8 1.62 -5.65 -1.91
N HIS A 9 2.14 -5.40 -3.11
CA HIS A 9 1.81 -6.15 -4.31
C HIS A 9 2.92 -7.14 -4.64
N ALA A 10 2.56 -8.36 -5.03
CA ALA A 10 3.48 -9.30 -5.66
C ALA A 10 2.90 -9.76 -7.01
N SER A 11 3.77 -10.17 -7.94
CA SER A 11 3.32 -10.74 -9.21
C SER A 11 2.31 -11.88 -8.97
N GLY A 12 1.10 -11.75 -9.54
CA GLY A 12 -0.01 -12.68 -9.32
C GLY A 12 -0.98 -12.28 -8.20
N THR A 13 -0.67 -11.24 -7.42
CA THR A 13 -1.64 -10.56 -6.54
C THR A 13 -2.70 -9.89 -7.41
N ASN A 14 -3.94 -9.92 -6.95
CA ASN A 14 -5.07 -9.27 -7.60
C ASN A 14 -5.79 -8.39 -6.59
N ARG A 15 -6.65 -7.51 -7.11
CA ARG A 15 -7.53 -6.64 -6.34
C ARG A 15 -6.86 -5.54 -5.51
N ASP A 16 -5.60 -5.20 -5.82
CA ASP A 16 -4.89 -4.09 -5.15
C ASP A 16 -5.65 -2.75 -5.31
N LEU A 17 -6.32 -2.56 -6.45
CA LEU A 17 -7.11 -1.36 -6.74
C LEU A 17 -8.39 -1.31 -5.89
N GLU A 18 -9.10 -2.42 -5.72
CA GLU A 18 -10.28 -2.49 -4.86
C GLU A 18 -9.90 -2.27 -3.39
N ALA A 19 -8.75 -2.79 -2.95
CA ALA A 19 -8.20 -2.50 -1.64
C ALA A 19 -7.87 -1.01 -1.47
N ALA A 20 -7.25 -0.39 -2.48
CA ALA A 20 -6.97 1.04 -2.49
C ALA A 20 -8.26 1.89 -2.42
N GLN A 21 -9.27 1.56 -3.21
CA GLN A 21 -10.58 2.22 -3.19
C GLN A 21 -11.25 2.11 -1.81
N ALA A 22 -11.20 0.93 -1.17
CA ALA A 22 -11.76 0.76 0.17
C ALA A 22 -11.03 1.63 1.21
N ILE A 23 -9.71 1.76 1.10
CA ILE A 23 -8.91 2.64 1.96
C ILE A 23 -9.28 4.11 1.73
N GLU A 24 -9.40 4.56 0.48
CA GLU A 24 -9.81 5.93 0.15
C GLU A 24 -11.20 6.27 0.71
N LEU A 25 -12.17 5.36 0.56
CA LEU A 25 -13.51 5.50 1.13
C LEU A 25 -13.50 5.58 2.66
N ALA A 26 -12.55 4.91 3.31
CA ALA A 26 -12.33 4.99 4.75
C ALA A 26 -11.54 6.25 5.20
N GLY A 27 -11.12 7.11 4.26
CA GLY A 27 -10.35 8.33 4.54
C GLY A 27 -8.83 8.13 4.65
N GLY A 28 -8.32 6.95 4.27
CA GLY A 28 -6.89 6.67 4.19
C GLY A 28 -6.27 7.11 2.87
N THR A 29 -4.95 6.94 2.76
CA THR A 29 -4.19 7.23 1.54
C THR A 29 -3.39 5.99 1.15
N PRO A 30 -3.90 5.17 0.21
CA PRO A 30 -3.24 3.92 -0.16
C PRO A 30 -1.99 4.18 -1.00
N THR A 31 -1.00 3.31 -0.86
CA THR A 31 0.17 3.21 -1.74
C THR A 31 0.35 1.73 -2.09
N ILE A 32 0.15 1.39 -3.36
CA ILE A 32 0.44 0.04 -3.86
C ILE A 32 1.92 0.00 -4.21
N ALA A 33 2.67 -0.89 -3.59
CA ALA A 33 4.10 -1.06 -3.84
C ALA A 33 4.44 -2.51 -4.11
N HIS A 34 5.20 -2.79 -5.17
CA HIS A 34 5.65 -4.16 -5.40
C HIS A 34 6.64 -4.57 -4.30
N VAL A 35 6.61 -5.84 -3.88
CA VAL A 35 7.57 -6.39 -2.89
C VAL A 35 9.05 -6.21 -3.26
N ASN A 36 9.34 -5.97 -4.54
CA ASN A 36 10.71 -5.72 -4.99
C ASN A 36 11.17 -4.31 -4.63
N GLU A 37 10.25 -3.34 -4.57
CA GLU A 37 10.51 -1.96 -4.12
C GLU A 37 10.72 -1.91 -2.61
N LEU A 38 10.01 -2.76 -1.85
CA LEU A 38 10.26 -2.96 -0.43
C LEU A 38 11.64 -3.59 -0.19
N ARG A 39 11.99 -4.60 -1.00
CA ARG A 39 13.29 -5.27 -0.94
C ARG A 39 14.45 -4.34 -1.31
N SER A 40 14.28 -3.45 -2.29
CA SER A 40 15.31 -2.48 -2.67
C SER A 40 15.41 -1.30 -1.70
N GLY A 41 14.40 -1.11 -0.84
CA GLY A 41 14.29 0.07 0.03
C GLY A 41 13.80 1.32 -0.67
N SER A 42 13.34 1.23 -1.92
CA SER A 42 12.72 2.33 -2.67
C SER A 42 11.39 2.76 -2.04
N VAL A 43 10.67 1.80 -1.44
CA VAL A 43 9.53 2.04 -0.57
C VAL A 43 9.83 1.42 0.79
N ARG A 44 9.56 2.14 1.88
CA ARG A 44 9.80 1.65 3.24
C ARG A 44 8.48 1.47 3.97
N ILE A 45 8.32 0.32 4.60
CA ILE A 45 7.17 0.03 5.48
C ILE A 45 7.03 1.11 6.56
N ALA A 46 8.15 1.57 7.12
CA ALA A 46 8.19 2.57 8.18
C ALA A 46 7.67 3.97 7.78
N ASP A 47 7.51 4.24 6.48
CA ASP A 47 6.93 5.51 5.99
C ASP A 47 5.39 5.51 6.01
N HIS A 48 4.78 4.37 6.36
CA HIS A 48 3.34 4.17 6.35
C HIS A 48 2.83 3.89 7.78
N ALA A 49 1.59 4.29 8.06
CA ALA A 49 0.96 4.12 9.36
C ALA A 49 0.40 2.70 9.57
N ALA A 50 0.06 2.00 8.48
CA ALA A 50 -0.37 0.60 8.51
C ALA A 50 -0.09 -0.10 7.17
N ILE A 51 -0.24 -1.43 7.18
CA ILE A 51 -0.14 -2.31 6.01
C ILE A 51 -1.47 -3.04 5.87
N LEU A 52 -1.98 -3.15 4.65
CA LEU A 52 -3.15 -3.95 4.29
C LEU A 52 -2.74 -5.15 3.43
#